data_AF-A0A1U7HUA1-F1
#
_entry.id   AF-A0A1U7HUA1-F1
#
_cell.length_a   1.000
_cell.length_b   1.000
_cell.length_c   1.000
_cell.angle_alpha   90.00
_cell.angle_beta   90.00
_cell.angle_gamma   90.00
#
_symmetry.space_group_name_H-M   'P 1'
#
loop_
_entity.id
_entity.type
_entity.pdbx_description
1 polymer ?
#
loop_
_entity_poly.entity_id
_entity_poly.type
_entity_poly.pdbx_seq_one_letter_code
_entity_poly.pdbx_strand_id
1 'polypeptide(L)'
;MIESYRGNPLTLKIAATSILDLLNGSIADFLQQGTIVFNGICNLLARQIQRLSPLEAQIMYWLAINREPVSAAQLQADIVPAVSRSQIVETLESLNWRALIEINTAGFTQQPVVMEYMIDQLIKQVCTEITTGTIQFFNRYALMKATAKDYSETAKFASL
;
A
#
# COMPACT_ATOMS: atom_id res chain seq x y z
N MET A 1 9.08 -4.47 18.82
CA MET A 1 7.65 -4.07 18.95
C MET A 1 7.39 -2.63 18.52
N ILE A 2 8.28 -1.66 18.81
CA ILE A 2 8.13 -0.26 18.37
C ILE A 2 8.72 -0.01 16.97
N GLU A 3 9.74 -0.78 16.57
CA GLU A 3 10.43 -0.58 15.28
C GLU A 3 9.61 -1.02 14.05
N SER A 4 8.76 -2.05 14.18
CA SER A 4 7.94 -2.57 13.08
C SER A 4 6.73 -1.70 12.73
N TYR A 5 6.30 -0.83 13.65
CA TYR A 5 5.10 0.00 13.49
C TYR A 5 5.37 1.51 13.56
N ARG A 6 6.64 1.89 13.77
CA ARG A 6 7.18 3.27 13.78
C ARG A 6 6.34 4.32 14.56
N GLY A 7 5.52 3.89 15.52
CA GLY A 7 4.64 4.78 16.28
C GLY A 7 3.54 5.46 15.44
N ASN A 8 3.21 4.96 14.25
CA ASN A 8 2.23 5.60 13.38
C ASN A 8 0.79 5.42 13.96
N PRO A 9 0.03 6.51 14.20
CA PRO A 9 -1.33 6.44 14.75
C PRO A 9 -2.30 5.60 13.91
N LEU A 10 -2.14 5.53 12.59
CA LEU A 10 -2.96 4.66 11.75
C LEU A 10 -2.67 3.19 12.05
N THR A 11 -1.39 2.83 12.15
CA THR A 11 -0.94 1.46 12.40
C THR A 11 -1.28 1.02 13.80
N LEU A 12 -1.18 1.94 14.77
CA LEU A 12 -1.69 1.75 16.13
C LEU A 12 -3.21 1.64 16.17
N LYS A 13 -3.94 2.45 15.40
CA LYS A 13 -5.41 2.39 15.31
C LYS A 13 -5.88 1.11 14.62
N ILE A 14 -5.20 0.67 13.58
CA ILE A 14 -5.42 -0.59 12.86
C ILE A 14 -5.07 -1.78 13.75
N ALA A 15 -3.93 -1.76 14.45
CA ALA A 15 -3.58 -2.79 15.40
C ALA A 15 -4.58 -2.84 16.57
N ALA A 16 -4.96 -1.69 17.12
CA ALA A 16 -5.93 -1.60 18.22
C ALA A 16 -7.32 -2.09 17.80
N THR A 17 -7.83 -1.70 16.63
CA THR A 17 -9.11 -2.23 16.12
C THR A 17 -9.00 -3.70 15.75
N SER A 18 -7.88 -4.17 15.22
CA SER A 18 -7.66 -5.60 14.95
C SER A 18 -7.60 -6.43 16.23
N ILE A 19 -6.94 -5.95 17.29
CA ILE A 19 -6.86 -6.62 18.60
C ILE A 19 -8.23 -6.68 19.28
N LEU A 20 -9.02 -5.61 19.17
CA LEU A 20 -10.37 -5.53 19.74
C LEU A 20 -11.40 -6.38 18.96
N ASP A 21 -11.37 -6.35 17.63
CA ASP A 21 -12.38 -7.01 16.78
C ASP A 21 -12.09 -8.50 16.52
N LEU A 22 -10.82 -8.93 16.47
CA LEU A 22 -10.47 -10.32 16.09
C LEU A 22 -10.06 -11.22 17.26
N LEU A 23 -9.63 -10.66 18.39
CA LEU A 23 -8.99 -11.43 19.47
C LEU A 23 -9.55 -11.14 20.86
N ASN A 24 -10.76 -10.57 20.95
CA ASN A 24 -11.44 -10.27 22.22
C ASN A 24 -10.57 -9.45 23.21
N GLY A 25 -9.61 -8.66 22.70
CA GLY A 25 -8.70 -7.86 23.53
C GLY A 25 -7.42 -8.56 24.02
N SER A 26 -7.10 -9.77 23.58
CA SER A 26 -5.87 -10.48 24.00
C SER A 26 -4.65 -10.09 23.16
N ILE A 27 -3.74 -9.30 23.76
CA ILE A 27 -2.45 -8.89 23.16
C ILE A 27 -1.46 -10.08 23.10
N ALA A 28 -1.63 -11.10 23.95
CA ALA A 28 -0.74 -12.25 24.00
C ALA A 28 -0.93 -13.19 22.79
N ASP A 29 -2.18 -13.41 22.35
CA ASP A 29 -2.51 -14.25 21.19
C ASP A 29 -2.14 -13.58 19.86
N PHE A 30 -2.24 -12.24 19.82
CA PHE A 30 -1.76 -11.41 18.72
C PHE A 30 -0.26 -11.61 18.43
N LEU A 31 0.53 -11.87 19.46
CA LEU A 31 1.99 -12.04 19.34
C LEU A 31 2.42 -13.44 18.91
N GLN A 32 1.58 -14.46 19.15
CA GLN A 32 1.89 -15.83 18.74
C GLN A 32 1.39 -16.16 17.32
N GLN A 33 0.43 -15.40 16.77
CA GLN A 33 -0.28 -15.75 15.53
C GLN A 33 -0.15 -14.69 14.44
N GLY A 34 1.09 -14.33 14.06
CA GLY A 34 1.39 -13.23 13.12
C GLY A 34 0.61 -13.23 11.78
N THR A 35 0.13 -14.39 11.32
CA THR A 35 -0.72 -14.53 10.12
C THR A 35 -2.14 -13.96 10.30
N ILE A 36 -2.73 -14.09 11.50
CA ILE A 36 -4.09 -13.58 11.78
C ILE A 36 -4.09 -12.06 11.84
N VAL A 37 -3.04 -11.49 12.41
CA VAL A 37 -2.80 -10.04 12.47
C VAL A 37 -2.69 -9.46 11.07
N PHE A 38 -1.91 -10.11 10.19
CA PHE A 38 -1.76 -9.67 8.81
C PHE A 38 -3.11 -9.69 8.08
N ASN A 39 -3.90 -10.75 8.23
CA ASN A 39 -5.23 -10.85 7.61
C ASN A 39 -6.20 -9.77 8.14
N GLY A 40 -6.14 -9.45 9.43
CA GLY A 40 -6.91 -8.34 10.04
C GLY A 40 -6.54 -6.98 9.44
N ILE A 41 -5.24 -6.71 9.29
CA ILE A 41 -4.73 -5.49 8.66
C ILE A 41 -5.18 -5.41 7.19
N CYS A 42 -5.04 -6.50 6.42
CA CYS A 42 -5.49 -6.57 5.03
C CYS A 42 -7.01 -6.29 4.92
N ASN A 43 -7.83 -6.84 5.81
CA ASN A 43 -9.28 -6.59 5.82
C ASN A 43 -9.64 -5.13 6.15
N LEU A 44 -8.88 -4.49 7.04
CA LEU A 44 -9.06 -3.07 7.35
C LEU A 44 -8.61 -2.18 6.17
N LEU A 45 -7.47 -2.50 5.55
CA LEU A 45 -6.99 -1.81 4.35
C LEU A 45 -7.97 -1.98 3.19
N ALA A 46 -8.52 -3.17 2.98
CA ALA A 46 -9.54 -3.42 1.98
C ALA A 46 -10.75 -2.49 2.13
N ARG A 47 -11.27 -2.34 3.36
CA ARG A 47 -12.38 -1.42 3.66
C ARG A 47 -12.02 0.05 3.42
N GLN A 48 -10.79 0.47 3.73
CA GLN A 48 -10.33 1.82 3.47
C GLN A 48 -10.17 2.09 1.97
N ILE A 49 -9.60 1.13 1.24
CA ILE A 49 -9.29 1.24 -0.18
C ILE A 49 -10.56 1.22 -1.04
N GLN A 50 -11.58 0.44 -0.66
CA GLN A 50 -12.89 0.45 -1.33
C GLN A 50 -13.58 1.81 -1.36
N ARG A 51 -13.21 2.72 -0.44
CA ARG A 51 -13.77 4.08 -0.34
C ARG A 51 -12.91 5.13 -1.05
N LEU A 52 -11.85 4.72 -1.72
CA LEU A 52 -11.00 5.64 -2.47
C LEU A 52 -11.68 6.02 -3.78
N SER A 53 -11.53 7.28 -4.15
CA SER A 53 -11.80 7.72 -5.51
C SER A 53 -10.85 7.02 -6.49
N PRO A 54 -11.18 6.99 -7.80
CA PRO A 54 -10.31 6.38 -8.80
C PRO A 54 -8.90 6.97 -8.83
N LEU A 55 -8.75 8.28 -8.58
CA LEU A 55 -7.45 8.94 -8.56
C LEU A 55 -6.67 8.63 -7.28
N GLU A 56 -7.34 8.58 -6.13
CA GLU A 56 -6.73 8.14 -4.87
C GLU A 56 -6.17 6.72 -4.99
N ALA A 57 -6.96 5.78 -5.53
CA ALA A 57 -6.51 4.41 -5.75
C ALA A 57 -5.32 4.36 -6.72
N GLN A 58 -5.37 5.14 -7.80
CA GLN A 58 -4.27 5.21 -8.76
C GLN A 58 -2.98 5.74 -8.14
N ILE A 59 -3.04 6.81 -7.33
CA ILE A 59 -1.86 7.31 -6.61
C ILE A 59 -1.34 6.26 -5.64
N MET A 60 -2.22 5.54 -4.93
CA MET A 60 -1.82 4.48 -4.02
C MET A 60 -1.07 3.35 -4.74
N TYR A 61 -1.49 2.95 -5.93
CA TYR A 61 -0.74 1.97 -6.73
C TYR A 61 0.62 2.53 -7.17
N TRP A 62 0.68 3.78 -7.66
CA TRP A 62 1.93 4.38 -8.11
C TRP A 62 2.96 4.57 -6.98
N LEU A 63 2.52 4.92 -5.78
CA LEU A 63 3.38 4.95 -4.60
C LEU A 63 3.95 3.57 -4.29
N ALA A 64 3.12 2.52 -4.39
CA ALA A 64 3.56 1.16 -4.15
C ALA A 64 4.55 0.66 -5.20
N ILE A 65 4.30 0.97 -6.48
CA ILE A 65 5.16 0.59 -7.62
C ILE A 65 6.54 1.26 -7.51
N ASN A 66 6.59 2.53 -7.12
CA ASN A 66 7.87 3.25 -7.01
C ASN A 66 8.72 2.76 -5.83
N ARG A 67 8.13 2.16 -4.78
CA ARG A 67 8.77 1.58 -3.57
C ARG A 67 9.61 2.55 -2.71
N GLU A 68 9.96 3.72 -3.24
CA GLU A 68 10.70 4.77 -2.57
C GLU A 68 9.87 6.06 -2.51
N PRO A 69 10.21 7.02 -1.63
CA PRO A 69 9.53 8.31 -1.61
C PRO A 69 9.61 9.02 -2.97
N VAL A 70 8.47 9.52 -3.45
CA VAL A 70 8.35 10.20 -4.75
C VAL A 70 7.80 11.60 -4.60
N SER A 71 8.20 12.48 -5.50
CA SER A 71 7.64 13.83 -5.63
C SER A 71 6.29 13.82 -6.36
N ALA A 72 5.47 14.84 -6.14
CA ALA A 72 4.24 15.05 -6.90
C ALA A 72 4.49 15.17 -8.42
N ALA A 73 5.64 15.70 -8.83
CA ALA A 73 6.03 15.80 -10.24
C ALA A 73 6.32 14.42 -10.86
N GLN A 74 6.98 13.52 -10.12
CA GLN A 74 7.21 12.14 -10.57
C GLN A 74 5.89 11.38 -10.69
N LEU A 75 4.99 11.50 -9.69
CA LEU A 75 3.65 10.91 -9.78
C LEU A 75 2.87 11.45 -11.00
N GLN A 76 2.97 12.74 -11.29
CA GLN A 76 2.30 13.33 -12.44
C GLN A 76 2.79 12.75 -13.77
N ALA A 77 4.10 12.48 -13.89
CA ALA A 77 4.68 11.89 -15.09
C ALA A 77 4.30 10.41 -15.27
N ASP A 78 4.08 9.68 -14.16
CA ASP A 78 3.73 8.26 -14.18
C ASP A 78 2.21 8.04 -14.44
N ILE A 79 1.35 8.96 -13.99
CA ILE A 79 -0.10 8.78 -14.02
C ILE A 79 -0.68 8.92 -15.44
N VAL A 80 -1.38 7.87 -15.87
CA VAL A 80 -2.16 7.82 -17.13
C VAL A 80 -3.63 7.52 -16.83
N PRO A 81 -4.61 8.25 -17.41
CA PRO A 81 -4.46 9.44 -18.25
C PRO A 81 -3.86 10.61 -17.45
N ALA A 82 -3.32 11.62 -18.15
CA ALA A 82 -2.67 12.76 -17.52
C ALA A 82 -3.61 13.51 -16.56
N VAL A 83 -3.10 13.86 -15.39
CA VAL A 83 -3.83 14.54 -14.31
C VAL A 83 -3.10 15.86 -13.99
N SER A 84 -3.86 16.87 -13.57
CA SER A 84 -3.25 18.16 -13.19
C SER A 84 -2.46 18.03 -11.89
N ARG A 85 -1.45 18.90 -11.72
CA ARG A 85 -0.66 18.93 -10.48
C ARG A 85 -1.50 19.29 -9.25
N SER A 86 -2.51 20.15 -9.41
CA SER A 86 -3.41 20.51 -8.31
C SER A 86 -4.22 19.30 -7.84
N GLN A 87 -4.78 18.52 -8.77
CA GLN A 87 -5.52 17.30 -8.46
C GLN A 87 -4.65 16.27 -7.73
N ILE A 88 -3.37 16.13 -8.13
CA ILE A 88 -2.43 15.24 -7.44
C ILE A 88 -2.19 15.70 -6.00
N VAL A 89 -1.94 17.00 -5.78
CA VAL A 89 -1.69 17.54 -4.43
C VAL A 89 -2.93 17.38 -3.55
N GLU A 90 -4.12 17.75 -4.03
CA GLU A 90 -5.39 17.57 -3.30
C GLU A 90 -5.64 16.10 -2.94
N THR A 91 -5.32 15.18 -3.86
CA THR A 91 -5.46 13.74 -3.64
C THR A 91 -4.47 13.25 -2.58
N LEU A 92 -3.21 13.71 -2.63
CA LEU A 92 -2.18 13.36 -1.63
C LEU A 92 -2.57 13.90 -0.24
N GLU A 93 -3.14 15.10 -0.16
CA GLU A 93 -3.65 15.66 1.10
C GLU A 93 -4.79 14.80 1.68
N SER A 94 -5.76 14.40 0.84
CA SER A 94 -6.85 13.49 1.25
C SER A 94 -6.31 12.15 1.78
N LEU A 95 -5.38 11.53 1.05
CA LEU A 95 -4.74 10.27 1.44
C LEU A 95 -3.96 10.40 2.75
N ASN A 96 -3.24 11.51 2.93
CA ASN A 96 -2.48 11.79 4.15
C ASN A 96 -3.40 12.05 5.35
N TRP A 97 -4.53 12.74 5.18
CA TRP A 97 -5.52 12.94 6.23
C TRP A 97 -6.15 11.62 6.70
N ARG A 98 -6.32 10.67 5.77
CA ARG A 98 -6.73 9.30 6.05
C ARG A 98 -5.58 8.41 6.55
N ALA A 99 -4.38 8.97 6.66
CA ALA A 99 -3.12 8.35 7.04
C ALA A 99 -2.74 7.10 6.22
N LEU A 100 -3.18 7.04 4.96
CA LEU A 100 -2.84 5.95 4.03
C LEU A 100 -1.46 6.11 3.37
N ILE A 101 -0.90 7.31 3.45
CA ILE A 101 0.43 7.66 2.95
C ILE A 101 1.23 8.40 4.03
N GLU A 102 2.53 8.51 3.84
CA GLU A 102 3.44 9.27 4.68
C GLU A 102 4.13 10.36 3.85
N ILE A 103 4.35 11.51 4.48
CA ILE A 103 5.10 12.63 3.91
C ILE A 103 6.41 12.74 4.68
N ASN A 104 7.53 12.64 3.97
CA ASN A 104 8.85 12.86 4.54
C ASN A 104 9.65 13.86 3.69
N THR A 105 10.88 14.17 4.12
CA THR A 105 11.75 15.13 3.42
C THR A 105 12.13 14.70 2.00
N ALA A 106 12.06 13.40 1.69
CA ALA A 106 12.35 12.85 0.36
C ALA A 106 11.10 12.77 -0.54
N GLY A 107 9.89 12.87 0.01
CA GLY A 107 8.65 12.90 -0.76
C GLY A 107 7.50 12.12 -0.09
N PHE A 108 6.58 11.67 -0.94
CA PHE A 108 5.40 10.89 -0.57
C PHE A 108 5.71 9.41 -0.66
N THR A 109 5.33 8.65 0.36
CA THR A 109 5.54 7.21 0.40
C THR A 109 4.40 6.50 1.12
N GLN A 110 4.49 5.18 1.24
CA GLN A 110 3.56 4.35 1.99
C GLN A 110 4.32 3.58 3.07
N GLN A 111 3.62 3.24 4.14
CA GLN A 111 4.15 2.26 5.07
C GLN A 111 4.32 0.91 4.38
N PRO A 112 5.34 0.11 4.77
CA PRO A 112 5.62 -1.19 4.14
C PRO A 112 4.38 -2.09 4.05
N VAL A 113 3.57 -2.17 5.11
CA VAL A 113 2.37 -3.03 5.11
C VAL A 113 1.29 -2.58 4.11
N VAL A 114 1.16 -1.27 3.89
CA VAL A 114 0.21 -0.72 2.91
C VAL A 114 0.73 -0.94 1.50
N MET A 115 2.03 -0.72 1.30
CA MET A 115 2.70 -0.97 0.02
C MET A 115 2.57 -2.44 -0.42
N GLU A 116 2.89 -3.39 0.46
CA GLU A 116 2.75 -4.82 0.18
C GLU A 116 1.31 -5.21 -0.17
N TYR A 117 0.33 -4.65 0.56
CA TYR A 117 -1.09 -4.87 0.23
C TYR A 117 -1.43 -4.35 -1.17
N MET A 118 -1.00 -3.13 -1.53
CA MET A 118 -1.27 -2.56 -2.84
C MET A 118 -0.60 -3.35 -3.97
N ILE A 119 0.62 -3.86 -3.76
CA ILE A 119 1.32 -4.73 -4.72
C ILE A 119 0.59 -6.06 -4.91
N ASP A 120 0.15 -6.71 -3.83
CA ASP A 120 -0.65 -7.94 -3.91
C ASP A 120 -1.95 -7.72 -4.71
N GLN A 121 -2.66 -6.61 -4.48
CA GLN A 121 -3.84 -6.27 -5.25
C GLN A 121 -3.52 -6.01 -6.73
N LEU A 122 -2.43 -5.30 -7.02
CA LEU A 122 -1.98 -5.05 -8.40
C LEU A 122 -1.73 -6.37 -9.13
N ILE A 123 -0.98 -7.30 -8.52
CA ILE A 123 -0.70 -8.62 -9.10
C ILE A 123 -1.99 -9.39 -9.36
N LYS A 124 -2.91 -9.45 -8.39
CA LYS A 124 -4.20 -10.14 -8.53
C LYS A 124 -5.04 -9.59 -9.69
N GLN A 125 -5.12 -8.27 -9.82
CA GLN A 125 -5.86 -7.63 -10.92
C GLN A 125 -5.20 -7.94 -12.26
N VAL A 126 -3.88 -7.77 -12.37
CA VAL A 126 -3.12 -8.07 -13.59
C VAL A 126 -3.30 -9.53 -14.01
N CYS A 127 -3.17 -10.50 -13.10
CA CYS A 127 -3.40 -11.92 -13.40
C CYS A 127 -4.83 -12.20 -13.89
N THR A 128 -5.82 -11.50 -13.32
CA THR A 128 -7.21 -11.60 -13.76
C THR A 128 -7.35 -11.09 -15.19
N GLU A 129 -6.78 -9.92 -15.52
CA GLU A 129 -6.82 -9.35 -16.86
C GLU A 129 -6.17 -10.22 -17.93
N ILE A 130 -5.04 -10.85 -17.62
CA ILE A 130 -4.39 -11.82 -18.53
C ILE A 130 -5.35 -12.97 -18.86
N THR A 131 -6.08 -13.45 -17.85
CA THR A 131 -6.97 -14.61 -17.99
C THR A 131 -8.26 -14.26 -18.73
N THR A 132 -8.78 -13.04 -18.55
CA THR A 132 -10.06 -12.61 -19.14
C THR A 132 -9.91 -11.87 -20.48
N GLY A 133 -8.70 -11.41 -20.82
CA GLY A 133 -8.41 -10.65 -22.04
C GLY A 133 -8.86 -9.18 -22.01
N THR A 134 -9.33 -8.67 -20.87
CA THR A 134 -9.71 -7.26 -20.70
C THR A 134 -8.60 -6.47 -20.01
N ILE A 135 -7.93 -5.62 -20.77
CA ILE A 135 -6.68 -4.95 -20.39
C ILE A 135 -6.96 -3.53 -19.88
N GLN A 136 -7.03 -3.32 -18.55
CA GLN A 136 -7.22 -1.99 -17.93
C GLN A 136 -6.04 -1.57 -17.04
N PHE A 137 -5.54 -2.45 -16.18
CA PHE A 137 -4.41 -2.23 -15.27
C PHE A 137 -3.09 -2.20 -16.03
N PHE A 138 -2.87 -3.11 -17.00
CA PHE A 138 -1.67 -3.09 -17.85
C PHE A 138 -1.47 -1.78 -18.60
N ASN A 139 -2.57 -1.13 -19.01
CA ASN A 139 -2.52 0.15 -19.71
C ASN A 139 -2.28 1.35 -18.77
N ARG A 140 -2.39 1.13 -17.46
CA ARG A 140 -2.43 2.20 -16.45
C ARG A 140 -1.27 2.16 -15.47
N TYR A 141 -0.65 1.00 -15.28
CA TYR A 141 0.40 0.77 -14.29
C TYR A 141 1.57 0.02 -14.91
N ALA A 142 2.79 0.47 -14.60
CA ALA A 142 3.99 -0.32 -14.86
C ALA A 142 4.09 -1.46 -13.83
N LEU A 143 4.36 -2.69 -14.29
CA LEU A 143 4.57 -3.83 -13.39
C LEU A 143 5.88 -3.72 -12.60
N MET A 144 6.88 -3.08 -13.21
CA MET A 144 8.16 -2.77 -12.62
C MET A 144 8.66 -1.46 -13.22
N LYS A 145 9.18 -0.57 -12.39
CA LYS A 145 9.92 0.61 -12.86
C LYS A 145 11.40 0.26 -12.76
N ALA A 146 12.12 0.24 -13.89
CA ALA A 146 13.52 -0.17 -13.92
C ALA A 146 14.45 0.68 -13.04
N THR A 147 13.99 1.85 -12.59
CA THR A 147 14.69 2.74 -11.66
C THR A 147 14.30 2.51 -10.20
N ALA A 148 13.32 1.66 -9.90
CA ALA A 148 12.96 1.29 -8.54
C ALA A 148 13.97 0.25 -8.02
N LYS A 149 14.39 0.41 -6.76
CA LYS A 149 15.40 -0.45 -6.15
C LYS A 149 14.90 -1.90 -6.06
N ASP A 150 15.68 -2.84 -6.60
CA ASP A 150 15.40 -4.27 -6.51
C ASP A 150 15.50 -4.74 -5.05
N TYR A 151 14.40 -5.25 -4.52
CA TYR A 151 14.36 -5.96 -3.23
C TYR A 151 14.31 -7.48 -3.40
N SER A 152 14.52 -7.98 -4.62
CA SER A 152 14.75 -9.40 -4.89
C SER A 152 16.12 -9.81 -4.36
N GLU A 153 16.25 -9.97 -3.04
CA GLU A 153 17.07 -11.00 -2.37
C GLU A 153 17.07 -10.78 -0.84
N THR A 154 16.27 -11.58 -0.13
CA THR A 154 16.67 -12.40 1.04
C THR A 154 15.46 -13.13 1.65
N ALA A 155 14.66 -13.81 0.84
CA ALA A 155 14.05 -15.05 1.29
C ALA A 155 15.11 -16.14 1.11
N LYS A 156 16.09 -16.21 2.02
CA LYS A 156 16.87 -17.43 2.18
C LYS A 156 15.88 -18.52 2.53
N PHE A 157 15.64 -19.41 1.59
CA PHE A 157 15.16 -20.76 1.83
C PHE A 157 16.09 -21.36 2.90
N ALA A 158 15.65 -21.33 4.16
CA ALA A 158 16.15 -22.25 5.16
C ALA A 158 15.53 -23.61 4.84
N SER A 159 16.19 -24.32 3.95
CA SER A 159 16.01 -25.75 3.74
C SER A 159 16.89 -26.49 4.78
N LEU A 160 16.26 -27.48 5.42
CA LEU A 160 16.76 -28.43 6.44
C LEU A 160 16.62 -27.98 7.90
#